data_AF-A0A2V9EY51-F1
#
_entry.id   AF-A0A2V9EY51-F1
#
_cell.length_a   1.000
_cell.length_b   1.000
_cell.length_c   1.000
_cell.angle_alpha   90.00
_cell.angle_beta   90.00
_cell.angle_gamma   90.00
#
_symmetry.space_group_name_H-M   'P 1'
#
loop_
_entity.id
_entity.type
_entity.pdbx_description
1 polymer ?
#
loop_
_entity_poly.entity_id
_entity_poly.type
_entity_poly.pdbx_seq_one_letter_code
_entity_poly.pdbx_strand_id
1 'polypeptide(L)'
;MRAGSQKKRVQPRYSTSGRFRGSQLPLHQSHRESREIEGEVKNISDGGFCVIATRAPQRSALLQGRLLFPRMPMQIPTLVQVRWIEHSPSNRHYRIGLQYVI
;
A
#
# COMPACT_ATOMS: atom_id res chain seq x y z
N MET A 1 -27.87 12.47 -22.98
CA MET A 1 -27.24 11.14 -23.19
C MET A 1 -26.47 10.77 -21.92
N ARG A 2 -26.78 9.62 -21.30
CA ARG A 2 -26.12 9.16 -20.06
C ARG A 2 -24.71 8.66 -20.39
N ALA A 3 -23.68 9.33 -19.89
CA ALA A 3 -22.32 8.78 -19.90
C ALA A 3 -22.31 7.54 -19.00
N GLY A 4 -22.20 6.36 -19.61
CA GLY A 4 -22.03 5.11 -18.87
C GLY A 4 -20.84 5.23 -17.93
N SER A 5 -21.02 4.86 -16.67
CA SER A 5 -19.96 4.77 -15.69
C SER A 5 -18.95 3.72 -16.16
N GLN A 6 -17.94 4.13 -16.93
CA GLN A 6 -16.80 3.28 -17.26
C GLN A 6 -16.19 2.84 -15.93
N LYS A 7 -16.13 1.52 -15.70
CA LYS A 7 -15.40 0.96 -14.57
C LYS A 7 -13.95 1.43 -14.67
N LYS A 8 -13.59 2.46 -13.89
CA LYS A 8 -12.22 3.02 -13.83
C LYS A 8 -11.16 2.01 -13.37
N ARG A 9 -11.57 0.81 -12.90
CA ARG A 9 -10.67 -0.22 -12.38
C ARG A 9 -10.66 -1.43 -13.30
N VAL A 10 -9.45 -1.78 -13.73
CA VAL A 10 -9.15 -2.94 -14.58
C VAL A 10 -9.16 -4.25 -13.77
N GLN A 11 -8.70 -4.22 -12.52
CA GLN A 11 -8.56 -5.41 -11.67
C GLN A 11 -9.54 -5.40 -10.49
N PRO A 12 -10.21 -6.54 -10.20
CA PRO A 12 -11.05 -6.69 -9.01
C PRO A 12 -10.21 -6.63 -7.73
N ARG A 13 -10.84 -6.19 -6.63
CA ARG A 13 -10.21 -6.16 -5.31
C ARG A 13 -10.90 -7.16 -4.39
N TYR A 14 -10.08 -7.90 -3.65
CA TYR A 14 -10.53 -8.88 -2.68
C TYR A 14 -10.25 -8.35 -1.28
N SER A 15 -11.27 -8.39 -0.42
CA SER A 15 -11.07 -8.13 1.00
C SER A 15 -10.14 -9.19 1.57
N THR A 16 -9.20 -8.79 2.41
CA THR A 16 -8.26 -9.71 3.05
C THR A 16 -7.85 -9.15 4.40
N SER A 17 -7.40 -10.03 5.30
CA SER A 17 -6.75 -9.67 6.56
C SER A 17 -5.28 -10.04 6.47
N GLY A 18 -4.44 -9.03 6.29
CA GLY A 18 -2.98 -9.20 6.21
C GLY A 18 -2.26 -8.01 6.82
N ARG A 19 -0.93 -8.07 6.83
CA ARG A 19 -0.07 -6.95 7.22
C ARG A 19 0.95 -6.68 6.14
N PHE A 20 1.30 -5.41 5.99
CA PHE A 20 2.45 -4.98 5.23
C PHE A 20 3.44 -4.34 6.18
N ARG A 21 4.70 -4.78 6.12
CA ARG A 21 5.82 -4.12 6.80
C ARG A 21 6.89 -3.83 5.77
N GLY A 22 7.31 -2.59 5.69
CA GLY A 22 8.35 -2.16 4.75
C GLY A 22 8.97 -0.86 5.17
N SER A 23 9.81 -0.34 4.28
CA SER A 23 10.43 0.95 4.48
C SER A 23 10.58 1.67 3.15
N GLN A 24 10.61 2.99 3.21
CA GLN A 24 10.82 3.80 2.01
C GLN A 24 12.24 3.60 1.48
N LEU A 25 12.36 3.28 0.20
CA LEU A 25 13.66 3.21 -0.47
C LEU A 25 14.25 4.62 -0.56
N PRO A 26 15.54 4.80 -0.19
CA PRO A 26 16.20 6.08 -0.32
C PRO A 26 16.36 6.43 -1.80
N LEU A 27 15.92 7.63 -2.20
CA LEU A 27 16.14 8.16 -3.56
C LEU A 27 17.61 8.57 -3.77
N HIS A 28 18.30 8.95 -2.69
CA HIS A 28 19.72 9.33 -2.68
C HIS A 28 20.43 8.75 -1.45
N GLN A 29 21.70 8.36 -1.61
CA GLN A 29 22.52 7.71 -0.58
C GLN A 29 22.70 8.56 0.69
N SER A 30 22.54 9.89 0.61
CA SER A 30 22.63 10.82 1.74
C SER A 30 21.38 10.86 2.62
N HIS A 31 20.23 10.39 2.14
CA HIS A 31 18.96 10.33 2.88
C HIS A 31 18.76 8.94 3.49
N ARG A 32 19.59 8.58 4.47
CA ARG A 32 19.62 7.25 5.09
C ARG A 32 18.50 6.94 6.08
N GLU A 33 17.68 7.92 6.47
CA GLU A 33 16.55 7.67 7.36
C GLU A 33 15.37 7.05 6.59
N SER A 34 15.45 5.73 6.38
CA SER A 34 14.36 4.95 5.82
C SER A 34 13.24 4.86 6.85
N ARG A 35 12.15 5.61 6.62
CA ARG A 35 10.98 5.56 7.49
C ARG A 35 10.28 4.20 7.33
N GLU A 36 10.27 3.42 8.40
CA GLU A 36 9.48 2.20 8.46
C GLU A 36 7.98 2.52 8.38
N ILE A 37 7.26 1.66 7.66
CA ILE A 37 5.81 1.66 7.59
C ILE A 37 5.31 0.26 7.94
N GLU A 38 4.33 0.23 8.83
CA GLU A 38 3.57 -0.96 9.15
C GLU A 38 2.08 -0.63 9.09
N GLY A 39 1.29 -1.53 8.49
CA GLY A 39 -0.15 -1.34 8.38
C GLY A 39 -0.91 -2.62 8.08
N GLU A 40 -2.21 -2.58 8.39
CA GLU A 40 -3.14 -3.65 8.08
C GLU A 40 -3.58 -3.55 6.61
N VAL A 41 -3.45 -4.65 5.87
CA VAL A 41 -3.95 -4.75 4.50
C VAL A 41 -5.47 -4.93 4.55
N LYS A 42 -6.22 -4.02 3.92
CA LYS A 42 -7.70 -4.09 3.85
C LYS A 42 -8.23 -4.74 2.59
N ASN A 43 -7.49 -4.62 1.49
CA ASN A 43 -7.83 -5.29 0.24
C ASN A 43 -6.59 -5.43 -0.64
N ILE A 44 -6.64 -6.39 -1.55
CA ILE A 44 -5.58 -6.73 -2.50
C ILE A 44 -6.20 -7.00 -3.88
N SER A 45 -5.42 -6.74 -4.92
CA SER A 45 -5.69 -7.03 -6.34
C SER A 45 -4.38 -7.37 -7.02
N ASP A 46 -4.42 -7.81 -8.27
CA ASP A 46 -3.23 -8.16 -9.05
C ASP A 46 -2.27 -6.99 -9.28
N GLY A 47 -2.73 -5.74 -9.14
CA GLY A 47 -1.93 -4.54 -9.36
C GLY A 47 -1.54 -3.82 -8.08
N GLY A 48 -1.97 -4.28 -6.91
CA GLY A 48 -1.62 -3.64 -5.65
C GLY A 48 -2.62 -3.87 -4.53
N PHE A 49 -2.45 -3.13 -3.44
CA PHE A 49 -3.23 -3.31 -2.22
C PHE A 49 -3.42 -2.00 -1.46
N CYS A 50 -4.34 -2.02 -0.50
CA CYS A 50 -4.64 -0.89 0.37
C CYS A 50 -4.22 -1.22 1.80
N VAL A 51 -3.50 -0.31 2.45
CA VAL A 51 -3.12 -0.44 3.87
C VAL A 51 -3.75 0.64 4.74
N ILE A 52 -4.00 0.31 6.00
CA ILE A 52 -4.31 1.25 7.07
C ILE A 52 -3.12 1.32 8.01
N ALA A 53 -2.56 2.52 8.20
CA ALA A 53 -1.35 2.73 8.99
C ALA A 53 -1.47 3.99 9.85
N THR A 54 -0.69 4.07 10.94
CA THR A 54 -0.62 5.28 11.81
C THR A 54 0.25 6.38 11.21
N ARG A 55 1.11 6.05 10.24
CA ARG A 55 2.00 6.98 9.54
C ARG A 55 1.86 6.79 8.04
N ALA A 56 1.97 7.89 7.29
CA ALA A 56 2.00 7.85 5.83
C ALA A 56 3.40 8.20 5.30
N PRO A 57 3.91 7.43 4.32
CA PRO A 57 5.07 7.80 3.52
C PRO A 57 4.70 8.94 2.56
N GLN A 58 5.68 9.44 1.80
CA GLN A 58 5.38 10.42 0.76
C GLN A 58 4.60 9.80 -0.41
N ARG A 59 3.78 10.61 -1.08
CA ARG A 59 3.14 10.18 -2.34
C ARG A 59 4.21 9.84 -3.37
N SER A 60 3.96 8.83 -4.20
CA SER A 60 4.88 8.32 -5.22
C SER A 60 6.17 7.68 -4.67
N ALA A 61 6.35 7.61 -3.35
CA ALA A 61 7.49 6.91 -2.75
C ALA A 61 7.48 5.43 -3.12
N LEU A 62 8.68 4.88 -3.35
CA LEU A 62 8.90 3.44 -3.48
C LEU A 62 9.12 2.83 -2.09
N LEU A 63 8.40 1.76 -1.79
CA LEU A 63 8.51 1.02 -0.56
C LEU A 63 8.95 -0.40 -0.88
N GLN A 64 10.00 -0.86 -0.23
CA GLN A 64 10.38 -2.27 -0.23
C GLN A 64 9.94 -2.88 1.10
N GLY A 65 9.27 -4.02 1.03
CA GLY A 65 8.74 -4.65 2.22
C GLY A 65 8.27 -6.08 1.99
N ARG A 66 7.44 -6.54 2.92
CA ARG A 66 6.87 -7.89 2.92
C ARG A 66 5.38 -7.83 3.24
N LEU A 67 4.59 -8.59 2.49
CA LEU A 67 3.21 -8.92 2.82
C LEU A 67 3.18 -10.18 3.69
N LEU A 68 2.39 -10.15 4.75
CA LEU A 68 2.19 -11.24 5.68
C LEU A 68 0.69 -11.54 5.77
N PHE A 69 0.31 -12.81 5.60
CA PHE A 69 -1.06 -13.27 5.73
C PHE A 69 -1.17 -14.35 6.82
N PRO A 70 -2.17 -14.29 7.73
CA PRO A 70 -2.27 -15.21 8.86
C PRO A 70 -2.29 -16.70 8.52
N ARG A 71 -2.79 -17.06 7.33
CA ARG A 71 -2.93 -18.44 6.85
C ARG A 71 -1.89 -18.83 5.79
N MET A 72 -0.86 -17.99 5.61
CA MET A 72 0.20 -18.23 4.64
C MET A 72 1.54 -18.28 5.38
N PRO A 73 2.25 -19.42 5.36
CA PRO A 73 3.51 -19.56 6.10
C PRO A 73 4.66 -18.76 5.49
N MET A 74 4.50 -18.21 4.29
CA MET A 74 5.50 -17.39 3.62
C MET A 74 5.21 -15.90 3.73
N GLN A 75 6.28 -15.11 3.83
CA GLN A 75 6.24 -13.66 3.65
C GLN A 75 6.51 -13.37 2.18
N ILE A 76 5.65 -12.59 1.53
CA ILE A 76 5.81 -12.25 0.11
C ILE A 76 6.66 -10.97 0.04
N PRO A 77 7.91 -11.00 -0.46
CA PRO A 77 8.69 -9.79 -0.72
C PRO A 77 7.98 -8.95 -1.78
N THR A 78 7.95 -7.64 -1.58
CA THR A 78 7.16 -6.77 -2.46
C THR A 78 7.80 -5.40 -2.59
N LEU A 79 7.89 -4.92 -3.84
CA LEU A 79 8.18 -3.54 -4.17
C LEU A 79 6.89 -2.84 -4.61
N VAL A 80 6.58 -1.70 -4.00
CA VAL A 80 5.37 -0.94 -4.31
C VAL A 80 5.61 0.55 -4.41
N GLN A 81 4.78 1.24 -5.19
CA GLN A 81 4.70 2.69 -5.22
C GLN A 81 3.43 3.20 -4.54
N VAL A 82 3.56 4.27 -3.75
CA VAL A 82 2.43 4.98 -3.15
C VAL A 82 1.65 5.77 -4.21
N ARG A 83 0.37 5.46 -4.42
CA ARG A 83 -0.47 6.13 -5.43
C ARG A 83 -1.33 7.24 -4.85
N TRP A 84 -1.89 7.01 -3.67
CA TRP A 84 -2.74 7.96 -2.96
C TRP A 84 -2.69 7.71 -1.46
N ILE A 85 -2.96 8.77 -0.70
CA ILE A 85 -3.00 8.78 0.76
C ILE A 85 -4.26 9.56 1.15
N GLU A 86 -5.10 8.95 1.97
CA GLU A 86 -6.29 9.57 2.55
C GLU A 86 -6.12 9.56 4.07
N HIS A 87 -6.19 10.72 4.70
CA HIS A 87 -6.19 10.82 6.16
C HIS A 87 -7.63 10.70 6.67
N SER A 88 -7.89 9.79 7.61
CA SER A 88 -9.20 9.69 8.25
C SER A 88 -9.27 10.64 9.44
N PRO A 89 -10.06 11.74 9.39
CA PRO A 89 -10.12 12.73 10.46
C PRO A 89 -10.55 12.13 11.80
N SER A 90 -11.37 11.08 11.75
CA SER A 90 -11.95 10.42 12.92
C SER A 90 -11.01 9.47 13.65
N ASN A 91 -9.92 8.98 13.03
CA ASN A 91 -9.23 7.80 13.55
C ASN A 91 -7.70 7.85 13.57
N ARG A 92 -7.07 9.03 13.42
CA ARG A 92 -5.57 9.19 13.42
C ARG A 92 -4.82 8.18 12.54
N HIS A 93 -5.50 7.62 11.54
CA HIS A 93 -4.99 6.60 10.64
C HIS A 93 -5.07 7.09 9.21
N TYR A 94 -4.11 6.63 8.42
CA TYR A 94 -4.03 6.87 6.99
C TYR A 94 -4.49 5.63 6.25
N ARG A 95 -5.29 5.83 5.21
CA ARG A 95 -5.57 4.84 4.19
C ARG A 95 -4.67 5.11 3.00
N ILE A 96 -3.88 4.11 2.62
CA ILE A 96 -2.81 4.29 1.64
C ILE A 96 -3.01 3.26 0.53
N GLY A 97 -3.08 3.74 -0.71
CA GLY A 97 -3.12 2.89 -1.90
C GLY A 97 -1.72 2.63 -2.44
N LEU A 98 -1.36 1.37 -2.54
CA LEU A 98 -0.07 0.89 -3.02
C LEU A 98 -0.26 0.14 -4.33
N GLN A 99 0.62 0.37 -5.30
CA GLN A 99 0.65 -0.33 -6.57
C GLN A 99 1.93 -1.15 -6.66
N TYR A 100 1.87 -2.39 -7.11
CA TYR A 100 3.07 -3.19 -7.35
C TYR A 100 3.93 -2.56 -8.45
N VAL A 101 5.24 -2.62 -8.26
CA VAL A 101 6.24 -2.30 -9.29
C VAL A 101 6.75 -3.64 -9.80
N ILE A 102 6.25 -4.05 -10.96
CA ILE A 102 6.54 -5.33 -11.62
C ILE A 102 6.94 -5.04 -13.06
#